data_AF-A0A1T5KMM8-F1
#
_entry.id   AF-A0A1T5KMM8-F1
#
_cell.length_a   1.000
_cell.length_b   1.000
_cell.length_c   1.000
_cell.angle_alpha   90.00
_cell.angle_beta   90.00
_cell.angle_gamma   90.00
#
_symmetry.space_group_name_H-M   'P 1'
#
loop_
_entity.id
_entity.type
_entity.pdbx_description
1 polymer ?
#
loop_
_entity_poly.entity_id
_entity_poly.type
_entity_poly.pdbx_seq_one_letter_code
_entity_poly.pdbx_strand_id
1 'polypeptide(L)'
;MARVKRAVNAHKKRRVILERASGYRGQRSRLYRKAKEQVTHSLVYSYRDRRAKKGDFRRLWIQRINAASRQNGLTYNRLIQGLGLAGIQVDRRILAELAVNEPATFAALVESAKQALPADTSAPKTAA
;
A
#
# COMPACT_ATOMS: atom_id res chain seq x y z
N MET A 1 -2.85 -58.41 -0.91
CA MET A 1 -2.32 -57.02 -0.83
C MET A 1 -1.47 -56.86 0.42
N ALA A 2 -0.34 -56.16 0.34
CA ALA A 2 0.54 -55.92 1.49
C ALA A 2 0.03 -54.74 2.36
N ARG A 3 0.11 -54.87 3.68
CA ARG A 3 -0.29 -53.82 4.64
C ARG A 3 0.79 -52.74 4.76
N VAL A 4 0.50 -51.52 4.33
CA VAL A 4 1.42 -50.37 4.46
C VAL A 4 1.03 -49.46 5.63
N LYS A 5 1.98 -49.16 6.52
CA LYS A 5 1.77 -48.24 7.66
C LYS A 5 1.79 -46.78 7.21
N ARG A 6 0.83 -45.97 7.68
CA ARG A 6 0.64 -44.55 7.26
C ARG A 6 1.37 -43.48 8.09
N ALA A 7 2.11 -43.88 9.13
CA ALA A 7 2.63 -42.95 10.14
C ALA A 7 3.62 -41.92 9.57
N VAL A 8 4.64 -42.37 8.84
CA VAL A 8 5.70 -41.51 8.29
C VAL A 8 5.12 -40.41 7.40
N ASN A 9 4.19 -40.77 6.49
CA ASN A 9 3.55 -39.80 5.60
C ASN A 9 2.68 -38.79 6.38
N ALA A 10 2.01 -39.23 7.45
CA ALA A 10 1.22 -38.35 8.29
C ALA A 10 2.08 -37.36 9.10
N HIS A 11 3.27 -37.75 9.55
CA HIS A 11 4.17 -36.86 10.30
C HIS A 11 4.74 -35.73 9.43
N LYS A 12 5.03 -35.98 8.15
CA LYS A 12 5.56 -34.97 7.21
C LYS A 12 4.69 -33.71 7.17
N LYS A 13 3.38 -33.86 6.90
CA LYS A 13 2.45 -32.72 6.84
C LYS A 13 2.23 -32.04 8.19
N ARG A 14 2.31 -32.77 9.30
CA ARG A 14 2.15 -32.21 10.66
C ARG A 14 3.31 -31.27 11.00
N ARG A 15 4.54 -31.69 10.70
CA ARG A 15 5.75 -30.90 10.94
C ARG A 15 5.68 -29.56 10.21
N VAL A 16 5.39 -29.59 8.90
CA VAL A 16 5.30 -28.38 8.07
C VAL A 16 4.25 -27.39 8.58
N ILE A 17 3.07 -27.87 8.99
CA ILE A 17 2.01 -26.98 9.49
C ILE A 17 2.36 -26.36 10.84
N LEU A 18 2.93 -27.14 11.76
CA LEU A 18 3.31 -26.61 13.08
C LEU A 18 4.50 -25.64 13.00
N GLU A 19 5.44 -25.89 12.09
CA GLU A 19 6.54 -24.97 11.79
C GLU A 19 6.01 -23.61 11.29
N ARG A 20 5.08 -23.62 10.32
CA ARG A 20 4.42 -22.41 9.81
C ARG A 20 3.55 -21.70 10.85
N ALA A 21 3.04 -22.43 11.84
CA ALA A 21 2.20 -21.91 12.92
C ALA A 21 3.00 -21.46 14.15
N SER A 22 4.33 -21.54 14.10
CA SER A 22 5.20 -21.02 15.16
C SER A 22 4.90 -19.52 15.40
N GLY A 23 4.84 -19.14 16.68
CA GLY A 23 4.45 -17.78 17.09
C GLY A 23 2.93 -17.55 17.26
N TYR A 24 2.06 -18.47 16.82
CA TYR A 24 0.63 -18.34 17.11
C TYR A 24 0.31 -18.55 18.61
N ARG A 25 -0.75 -17.90 19.10
CA ARG A 25 -1.12 -17.97 20.52
C ARG A 25 -1.95 -19.22 20.84
N GLY A 26 -1.58 -19.91 21.93
CA GLY A 26 -2.37 -21.02 22.51
C GLY A 26 -2.41 -22.26 21.62
N GLN A 27 -3.59 -22.87 21.50
CA GLN A 27 -3.79 -24.13 20.75
C GLN A 27 -3.39 -24.05 19.28
N ARG A 28 -3.42 -22.85 18.69
CA ARG A 28 -3.09 -22.60 17.27
C ARG A 28 -1.61 -22.83 16.93
N SER A 29 -0.73 -22.84 17.93
CA SER A 29 0.70 -23.14 17.77
C SER A 29 1.06 -24.58 18.14
N ARG A 30 0.19 -25.30 18.88
CA ARG A 30 0.49 -26.64 19.42
C ARG A 30 -0.27 -27.77 18.75
N LEU A 31 -1.55 -27.58 18.43
CA LEU A 31 -2.43 -28.65 17.95
C LEU A 31 -2.54 -28.60 16.42
N TYR A 32 -2.15 -29.68 15.73
CA TYR A 32 -2.14 -29.73 14.24
C TYR A 32 -3.47 -29.30 13.60
N ARG A 33 -4.62 -29.72 14.15
CA ARG A 33 -5.94 -29.37 13.59
C ARG A 33 -6.19 -27.86 13.66
N LYS A 34 -5.95 -27.26 14.82
CA LYS A 34 -6.12 -25.81 15.05
C LYS A 34 -5.08 -24.97 14.31
N ALA A 35 -3.85 -25.46 14.23
CA ALA A 35 -2.80 -24.85 13.43
C ALA A 35 -3.17 -24.85 11.93
N LYS A 36 -3.67 -25.97 11.39
CA LYS A 36 -4.07 -26.06 9.98
C LYS A 36 -5.20 -25.07 9.65
N GLU A 37 -6.22 -24.98 10.49
CA GLU A 37 -7.31 -24.00 10.37
C GLU A 37 -6.73 -22.58 10.31
N GLN A 38 -5.91 -22.21 11.30
CA GLN A 38 -5.34 -20.86 11.39
C GLN A 38 -4.40 -20.53 10.22
N VAL A 39 -3.49 -21.44 9.83
CA VAL A 39 -2.56 -21.22 8.71
C VAL A 39 -3.32 -20.98 7.41
N THR A 40 -4.44 -21.69 7.20
CA THR A 40 -5.28 -21.48 6.01
C THR A 40 -5.83 -20.05 5.98
N HIS A 41 -6.39 -19.57 7.09
CA HIS A 41 -6.85 -18.18 7.19
C HIS A 41 -5.71 -17.17 7.01
N SER A 42 -4.57 -17.40 7.65
CA SER A 42 -3.40 -16.51 7.53
C SER A 42 -2.90 -16.38 6.09
N LEU A 43 -2.91 -17.47 5.32
CA LEU A 43 -2.51 -17.43 3.90
C LEU A 43 -3.52 -16.66 3.04
N VAL A 44 -4.82 -16.82 3.30
CA VAL A 44 -5.87 -16.04 2.62
C VAL A 44 -5.73 -14.55 2.94
N TYR A 45 -5.54 -14.18 4.21
CA TYR A 45 -5.31 -12.80 4.61
C TYR A 45 -4.04 -12.24 3.98
N SER A 46 -2.92 -12.97 4.04
CA SER A 46 -1.67 -12.57 3.39
C SER A 46 -1.85 -12.28 1.90
N TYR A 47 -2.59 -13.13 1.17
CA TYR A 47 -2.87 -12.90 -0.24
C TYR A 47 -3.69 -11.63 -0.48
N ARG A 48 -4.80 -11.47 0.26
CA ARG A 48 -5.65 -10.27 0.18
C ARG A 48 -4.84 -9.01 0.51
N ASP A 49 -4.08 -9.05 1.59
CA ASP A 49 -3.38 -7.88 2.14
C ASP A 49 -2.21 -7.46 1.26
N ARG A 50 -1.55 -8.37 0.53
CA ARG A 50 -0.57 -7.99 -0.51
C ARG A 50 -1.19 -7.12 -1.61
N ARG A 51 -2.46 -7.35 -1.94
CA ARG A 51 -3.20 -6.51 -2.91
C ARG A 51 -3.63 -5.19 -2.26
N ALA A 52 -4.16 -5.23 -1.04
CA ALA A 52 -4.62 -4.05 -0.30
C ALA A 52 -3.48 -3.07 0.05
N LYS A 53 -2.29 -3.58 0.40
CA LYS A 53 -1.09 -2.81 0.74
C LYS A 53 -0.78 -1.72 -0.28
N LYS A 54 -0.96 -2.00 -1.58
CA LYS A 54 -0.75 -1.01 -2.65
C LYS A 54 -1.67 0.22 -2.50
N GLY A 55 -2.92 0.00 -2.15
CA GLY A 55 -3.90 1.06 -1.87
C GLY A 55 -3.62 1.78 -0.55
N ASP A 56 -3.22 1.05 0.49
CA ASP A 56 -2.92 1.63 1.80
C ASP A 56 -1.71 2.59 1.75
N PHE A 57 -0.63 2.19 1.07
CA PHE A 57 0.51 3.08 0.84
C PHE A 57 0.14 4.30 0.00
N ARG A 58 -0.66 4.10 -1.06
CA ARG A 58 -1.14 5.22 -1.87
C ARG A 58 -1.98 6.20 -1.05
N ARG A 59 -2.84 5.70 -0.16
CA ARG A 59 -3.63 6.54 0.76
C ARG A 59 -2.73 7.35 1.68
N LEU A 60 -1.72 6.71 2.27
CA LEU A 60 -0.73 7.39 3.12
C LEU A 60 0.04 8.48 2.35
N TRP A 61 0.51 8.18 1.14
CA TRP A 61 1.21 9.17 0.31
C TRP A 61 0.34 10.37 0.00
N ILE A 62 -0.92 10.16 -0.36
CA ILE A 62 -1.87 11.26 -0.62
C ILE A 62 -2.08 12.11 0.62
N GLN A 63 -2.20 11.49 1.80
CA GLN A 63 -2.36 12.23 3.06
C GLN A 63 -1.14 13.12 3.35
N ARG A 64 0.08 12.59 3.18
CA ARG A 64 1.32 13.35 3.35
C ARG A 64 1.42 14.52 2.37
N ILE A 65 1.17 14.26 1.08
CA ILE A 65 1.21 15.29 0.04
C ILE A 65 0.17 16.37 0.30
N ASN A 66 -1.05 15.99 0.70
CA ASN A 66 -2.13 16.96 0.98
C ASN A 66 -1.79 17.86 2.16
N ALA A 67 -1.15 17.34 3.22
CA ALA A 67 -0.69 18.15 4.32
C ALA A 67 0.37 19.17 3.87
N ALA A 68 1.39 18.71 3.14
CA ALA A 68 2.45 19.57 2.64
C ALA A 68 1.95 20.58 1.60
N SER A 69 1.04 20.19 0.70
CA SER A 69 0.48 21.10 -0.31
C SER A 69 -0.31 22.23 0.34
N ARG A 70 -1.09 21.92 1.40
CA ARG A 70 -1.85 22.92 2.15
C ARG A 70 -0.95 23.92 2.86
N GLN A 71 0.18 23.49 3.39
CA GLN A 71 1.20 24.41 3.97
C GLN A 71 1.74 25.39 2.91
N ASN A 72 1.80 24.96 1.65
CA ASN A 72 2.22 25.80 0.52
C ASN A 72 1.05 26.52 -0.19
N GLY A 73 -0.14 26.55 0.43
CA GLY A 73 -1.31 27.29 -0.06
C GLY A 73 -2.04 26.65 -1.25
N LEU A 74 -1.83 25.37 -1.55
CA LEU A 74 -2.49 24.66 -2.65
C LEU A 74 -3.20 23.38 -2.19
N THR A 75 -4.40 23.12 -2.70
CA THR A 75 -5.10 21.86 -2.43
C THR A 75 -4.51 20.72 -3.27
N TYR A 76 -4.54 19.50 -2.73
CA TYR A 76 -3.97 18.32 -3.39
C TYR A 76 -4.50 18.09 -4.82
N ASN A 77 -5.81 18.28 -5.05
CA ASN A 77 -6.41 18.09 -6.38
C ASN A 77 -5.84 19.08 -7.41
N ARG A 78 -5.67 20.35 -7.04
CA ARG A 78 -5.10 21.40 -7.89
C ARG A 78 -3.60 21.20 -8.10
N LEU A 79 -2.88 20.73 -7.08
CA LEU A 79 -1.47 20.35 -7.24
C LEU A 79 -1.30 19.27 -8.32
N ILE A 80 -2.08 18.18 -8.24
CA ILE A 80 -1.98 17.09 -9.23
C ILE A 80 -2.41 17.56 -10.62
N GLN A 81 -3.41 18.43 -10.72
CA GLN A 81 -3.80 19.04 -11.99
C GLN A 81 -2.65 19.87 -12.58
N GLY A 82 -2.07 20.78 -11.79
CA GLY A 82 -0.98 21.66 -12.22
C GLY A 82 0.26 20.90 -12.63
N LEU A 83 0.67 19.87 -11.87
CA LEU A 83 1.80 19.00 -12.25
C LEU A 83 1.55 18.27 -13.59
N GLY A 84 0.31 17.84 -13.84
CA GLY A 84 -0.07 17.22 -15.11
C GLY A 84 -0.01 18.21 -16.29
N LEU A 85 -0.49 19.44 -16.09
CA LEU A 85 -0.44 20.50 -17.11
C LEU A 85 1.00 20.97 -17.38
N ALA A 86 1.85 20.99 -16.35
CA ALA A 86 3.28 21.29 -16.48
C ALA A 86 4.09 20.16 -17.14
N GLY A 87 3.48 19.01 -17.45
CA GLY A 87 4.17 17.85 -18.01
C GLY A 87 5.07 17.09 -17.02
N ILE A 88 4.97 17.38 -15.72
CA ILE A 88 5.81 16.80 -14.67
C ILE A 88 5.26 15.42 -14.26
N GLN A 89 5.93 14.36 -14.72
CA GLN A 89 5.54 12.98 -14.43
C GLN A 89 6.29 12.42 -13.20
N VAL A 90 5.77 12.71 -12.01
CA VAL A 90 6.31 12.17 -10.74
C VAL A 90 5.26 11.31 -10.04
N ASP A 91 5.70 10.15 -9.53
CA ASP A 91 4.81 9.26 -8.78
C ASP A 91 4.50 9.84 -7.38
N ARG A 92 3.43 9.34 -6.76
CA ARG A 92 3.02 9.82 -5.42
C ARG A 92 3.96 9.37 -4.32
N ARG A 93 4.76 8.33 -4.57
CA ARG A 93 5.74 7.85 -3.60
C ARG A 93 6.87 8.86 -3.45
N ILE A 94 7.45 9.30 -4.57
CA ILE A 94 8.52 10.29 -4.62
C ILE A 94 8.00 11.65 -4.14
N LEU A 95 6.81 12.08 -4.58
CA LEU A 95 6.22 13.33 -4.07
C LEU A 95 6.02 13.33 -2.55
N ALA A 96 5.57 12.21 -1.98
CA ALA A 96 5.42 12.09 -0.53
C ALA A 96 6.76 12.05 0.21
N GLU A 97 7.82 11.53 -0.42
CA GLU A 97 9.17 11.50 0.14
C GLU A 97 9.80 12.90 0.14
N LEU A 98 9.71 13.61 -0.99
CA LEU A 98 10.16 15.00 -1.12
C LEU A 98 9.43 15.91 -0.13
N ALA A 99 8.13 15.72 0.05
CA ALA A 99 7.35 16.48 1.03
C ALA A 99 7.86 16.33 2.49
N VAL A 100 8.52 15.21 2.83
CA VAL A 100 9.04 14.96 4.18
C VAL A 100 10.50 15.34 4.31
N ASN A 101 11.35 14.91 3.37
CA ASN A 101 12.80 15.04 3.51
C ASN A 101 13.34 16.32 2.87
N GLU A 102 12.68 16.83 1.83
CA GLU A 102 13.14 17.99 1.05
C GLU A 102 12.00 18.99 0.80
N PRO A 103 11.51 19.67 1.86
CA PRO A 103 10.35 20.56 1.75
C PRO A 103 10.60 21.73 0.80
N ALA A 104 11.84 22.21 0.67
CA ALA A 104 12.20 23.26 -0.29
C ALA A 104 12.02 22.81 -1.75
N THR A 105 12.47 21.60 -2.10
CA THR A 105 12.27 20.99 -3.43
C THR A 105 10.78 20.79 -3.70
N PHE A 106 10.03 20.33 -2.69
CA PHE A 106 8.58 20.18 -2.81
C PHE A 106 7.87 21.53 -3.05
N ALA A 107 8.29 22.60 -2.37
CA ALA A 107 7.74 23.93 -2.57
C ALA A 107 7.96 24.44 -4.01
N ALA A 108 9.16 24.22 -4.57
CA ALA A 108 9.45 24.58 -5.97
C ALA A 108 8.53 23.84 -6.98
N LEU A 109 8.21 22.57 -6.71
CA LEU A 109 7.24 21.81 -7.50
C LEU A 109 5.81 22.37 -7.36
N VAL A 110 5.43 22.81 -6.16
CA VAL A 110 4.13 23.45 -5.93
C VAL A 110 4.03 24.77 -6.72
N GLU A 111 5.09 25.58 -6.73
CA GLU A 111 5.11 26.82 -7.51
C GLU A 111 5.04 26.56 -9.02
N SER A 112 5.80 25.57 -9.52
CA SER A 112 5.71 25.15 -10.92
C SER A 112 4.29 24.69 -11.27
N ALA A 113 3.62 23.96 -10.36
CA ALA A 113 2.24 23.54 -10.54
C ALA A 113 1.25 24.73 -10.53
N LYS A 114 1.47 25.74 -9.68
CA LYS A 114 0.65 26.96 -9.64
C LYS A 114 0.73 27.74 -10.95
N GLN A 115 1.93 27.89 -11.51
CA GLN A 115 2.15 28.61 -12.78
C GLN A 115 1.46 27.93 -13.96
N ALA A 116 1.37 26.60 -13.94
CA ALA A 116 0.70 25.83 -15.00
C ALA A 116 -0.82 25.75 -14.86
N LEU A 117 -1.41 26.24 -13.76
CA LEU A 117 -2.86 26.21 -13.56
C LEU A 117 -3.56 27.30 -14.40
N PRO A 118 -4.78 27.04 -14.91
CA PRO A 118 -5.60 28.07 -15.53
C PRO A 118 -5.94 29.20 -14.55
N ALA A 119 -6.03 30.43 -15.04
CA ALA A 119 -6.39 31.61 -14.24
C ALA A 119 -7.77 31.46 -13.58
N ASP A 120 -8.75 30.90 -14.30
CA ASP A 120 -10.04 30.47 -13.73
C ASP A 120 -10.10 28.95 -13.65
N THR A 121 -10.14 28.45 -12.42
CA THR A 121 -10.17 27.01 -12.14
C THR A 121 -11.59 26.41 -12.12
N SER A 122 -12.61 27.27 -12.20
CA SER A 122 -14.04 26.92 -12.22
C SER A 122 -14.68 27.10 -13.60
N ALA A 123 -13.92 27.59 -14.57
CA ALA A 123 -14.39 27.77 -15.93
C ALA A 123 -14.94 26.46 -16.54
N PRO A 124 -15.97 26.54 -17.41
CA PRO A 124 -16.47 25.38 -18.12
C PRO A 124 -15.34 24.79 -18.96
N LYS A 125 -15.17 23.46 -18.87
CA LYS A 125 -14.19 22.74 -19.69
C LYS A 125 -14.56 22.95 -21.16
N THR A 126 -13.77 23.73 -21.88
CA THR A 126 -13.97 23.95 -23.32
C THR A 126 -13.87 22.59 -24.00
N ALA A 127 -14.95 22.15 -24.65
CA ALA A 127 -14.96 20.92 -25.43
C ALA A 127 -13.95 21.09 -26.58
N ALA A 128 -12.97 20.19 -26.64
CA ALA A 128 -12.10 20.00 -27.79
C ALA A 128 -12.71 18.92 -28.68
#